data_AF-A0A848UYM3-F1
#
_entry.id   AF-A0A848UYM3-F1
#
_cell.length_a   1.000
_cell.length_b   1.000
_cell.length_c   1.000
_cell.angle_alpha   90.00
_cell.angle_beta   90.00
_cell.angle_gamma   90.00
#
_symmetry.space_group_name_H-M   'P 1'
#
loop_
_entity.id
_entity.type
_entity.pdbx_description
1 polymer ?
#
loop_
_entity_poly.entity_id
_entity_poly.type
_entity_poly.pdbx_seq_one_letter_code
_entity_poly.pdbx_strand_id
1 'polypeptide(L)'
;MSKISKEELEFNRNEDQMGQLVSKLNSKLKTVYLGGGKNKIEKQHAKGKLTARERINYLLDDGSDRLEIGAFVGEGMYEEYGGCPSGGVVIMIGHVAGKQCIVVANDATVKAGAWFPITGKKNLRAQEIALENNLPIIYLVDSAGVFLPLQDEIFPD
;
A
#
# COMPACT_ATOMS: atom_id res chain seq x y z
N MET A 1 -48.86 -10.58 -7.67
CA MET A 1 -47.55 -9.90 -7.52
C MET A 1 -47.22 -9.85 -6.04
N SER A 2 -46.12 -10.48 -5.63
CA SER A 2 -45.64 -10.42 -4.24
C SER A 2 -45.32 -8.96 -3.88
N LYS A 3 -45.84 -8.45 -2.77
CA LYS A 3 -45.49 -7.11 -2.27
C LYS A 3 -44.12 -7.20 -1.60
N ILE A 4 -43.16 -6.41 -2.07
CA ILE A 4 -41.85 -6.27 -1.41
C ILE A 4 -42.09 -5.80 0.02
N SER A 5 -41.49 -6.50 0.98
CA SER A 5 -41.62 -6.18 2.41
C SER A 5 -40.83 -4.90 2.75
N LYS A 6 -41.16 -4.26 3.88
CA LYS A 6 -40.39 -3.11 4.37
C LYS A 6 -38.94 -3.48 4.66
N GLU A 7 -38.72 -4.70 5.16
CA GLU A 7 -37.40 -5.25 5.46
C GLU A 7 -36.58 -5.47 4.17
N GLU A 8 -37.22 -5.96 3.11
CA GLU A 8 -36.58 -6.11 1.79
C GLU A 8 -36.23 -4.74 1.19
N LEU A 9 -37.07 -3.72 1.35
CA LEU A 9 -36.75 -2.36 0.90
C LEU A 9 -35.57 -1.75 1.66
N GLU A 10 -35.50 -1.96 2.98
CA GLU A 10 -34.39 -1.47 3.80
C GLU A 10 -33.08 -2.20 3.48
N PHE A 11 -33.13 -3.53 3.31
CA PHE A 11 -32.00 -4.33 2.84
C PHE A 11 -31.47 -3.81 1.50
N ASN A 12 -32.34 -3.65 0.49
CA ASN A 12 -31.94 -3.18 -0.84
C ASN A 12 -31.29 -1.79 -0.79
N ARG A 13 -31.80 -0.89 0.07
CA ARG A 13 -31.22 0.44 0.25
C ARG A 13 -29.82 0.37 0.87
N ASN A 14 -29.64 -0.47 1.88
CA ASN A 14 -28.34 -0.66 2.54
C ASN A 14 -27.33 -1.32 1.59
N GLU A 15 -27.77 -2.30 0.80
CA GLU A 15 -26.97 -2.97 -0.23
C GLU A 15 -26.50 -1.98 -1.30
N ASP A 16 -27.39 -1.16 -1.86
CA ASP A 16 -27.03 -0.14 -2.86
C ASP A 16 -26.02 0.87 -2.31
N GLN A 17 -26.27 1.39 -1.10
CA GLN A 17 -25.36 2.33 -0.45
C GLN A 17 -23.97 1.71 -0.20
N MET A 18 -23.92 0.47 0.27
CA MET A 18 -22.66 -0.24 0.46
C MET A 18 -21.94 -0.46 -0.87
N GLY A 19 -22.68 -0.85 -1.92
CA GLY A 19 -22.14 -1.02 -3.28
C GLY A 19 -21.47 0.25 -3.80
N GLN A 20 -22.08 1.42 -3.58
CA GLN A 20 -21.49 2.71 -3.95
C GLN A 20 -20.20 3.01 -3.18
N LEU A 21 -20.15 2.72 -1.88
CA LEU A 21 -18.95 2.91 -1.06
C LEU A 21 -17.81 1.99 -1.48
N VAL A 22 -18.10 0.71 -1.77
CA VAL A 22 -17.13 -0.26 -2.28
C VAL A 22 -16.60 0.17 -3.66
N SER A 23 -17.47 0.66 -4.54
CA SER A 23 -17.05 1.18 -5.85
C SER A 23 -16.10 2.39 -5.72
N LYS A 24 -16.40 3.30 -4.78
CA LYS A 24 -15.53 4.44 -4.46
C LYS A 24 -14.18 3.99 -3.89
N LEU A 25 -14.19 3.03 -2.97
CA LEU A 25 -12.98 2.42 -2.40
C LEU A 25 -12.09 1.82 -3.50
N ASN A 26 -12.66 0.98 -4.36
CA ASN A 26 -11.95 0.33 -5.45
C ASN A 26 -11.38 1.34 -6.45
N SER A 27 -12.10 2.42 -6.73
CA SER A 27 -11.62 3.49 -7.59
C SER A 27 -10.42 4.22 -6.99
N LYS A 28 -10.44 4.49 -5.67
CA LYS A 28 -9.28 5.07 -4.97
C LYS A 28 -8.08 4.11 -4.94
N LEU A 29 -8.30 2.81 -4.71
CA LEU A 29 -7.23 1.81 -4.75
C LEU A 29 -6.53 1.79 -6.10
N LYS A 30 -7.29 1.83 -7.21
CA LYS A 30 -6.71 1.91 -8.56
C LYS A 30 -5.77 3.09 -8.72
N THR A 31 -6.11 4.26 -8.17
CA THR A 31 -5.25 5.44 -8.20
C THR A 31 -4.00 5.25 -7.35
N VAL A 32 -4.14 4.78 -6.11
CA VAL A 32 -3.01 4.52 -5.20
C VAL A 32 -2.03 3.51 -5.78
N TYR A 33 -2.52 2.50 -6.49
CA TYR A 33 -1.70 1.45 -7.10
C TYR A 33 -0.86 1.94 -8.29
N LEU A 34 -1.10 3.15 -8.78
CA LEU A 34 -0.21 3.79 -9.75
C LEU A 34 1.08 4.35 -9.11
N GLY A 35 1.22 4.29 -7.78
CA GLY A 35 2.42 4.76 -7.07
C GLY A 35 2.77 6.19 -7.49
N GLY A 36 4.00 6.40 -7.98
CA GLY A 36 4.46 7.68 -8.47
C GLY A 36 3.86 8.17 -9.80
N GLY A 37 2.94 7.40 -10.40
CA GLY A 37 2.28 7.66 -11.67
C GLY A 37 2.83 6.82 -12.84
N LYS A 38 2.01 6.67 -13.89
CA LYS A 38 2.32 5.84 -15.08
C LYS A 38 3.68 6.13 -15.70
N ASN A 39 4.00 7.41 -15.93
CA ASN A 39 5.28 7.82 -16.52
C ASN A 39 6.49 7.38 -15.68
N LYS A 40 6.36 7.29 -14.34
CA LYS A 40 7.45 6.83 -13.47
C LYS A 40 7.54 5.31 -13.42
N ILE A 41 6.40 4.62 -13.49
CA ILE A 41 6.36 3.16 -13.67
C ILE A 41 7.06 2.77 -14.97
N GLU A 42 6.71 3.41 -16.09
CA GLU A 42 7.35 3.16 -17.39
C GLU A 42 8.86 3.41 -17.35
N LYS A 43 9.31 4.51 -16.70
CA LYS A 43 10.74 4.78 -16.50
C LYS A 43 11.44 3.75 -15.61
N GLN A 44 10.75 3.19 -14.61
CA GLN A 44 11.27 2.12 -13.77
C GLN A 44 11.44 0.84 -14.60
N HIS A 45 10.42 0.45 -15.37
CA HIS A 45 10.46 -0.71 -16.26
C HIS A 45 11.50 -0.58 -17.37
N ALA A 46 11.68 0.62 -17.94
CA ALA A 46 12.73 0.88 -18.94
C ALA A 46 14.15 0.66 -18.40
N LYS A 47 14.34 0.65 -17.08
CA LYS A 47 15.61 0.28 -16.41
C LYS A 47 15.72 -1.22 -16.12
N GLY A 48 14.77 -2.03 -16.56
CA GLY A 48 14.68 -3.46 -16.24
C GLY A 48 14.28 -3.75 -14.78
N LYS A 49 13.70 -2.77 -14.07
CA LYS A 49 13.30 -2.91 -12.67
C LYS A 49 11.79 -3.08 -12.55
N LEU A 50 11.36 -4.01 -11.72
CA LEU A 50 9.97 -4.15 -11.29
C LEU A 50 9.58 -3.03 -10.30
N THR A 51 8.29 -2.69 -10.25
CA THR A 51 7.68 -1.83 -9.21
C THR A 51 7.68 -2.54 -7.86
N ALA A 52 7.33 -1.83 -6.77
CA ALA A 52 7.27 -2.44 -5.43
C ALA A 52 6.26 -3.60 -5.37
N ARG A 53 5.05 -3.41 -5.93
CA ARG A 53 4.00 -4.43 -5.95
C ARG A 53 4.36 -5.63 -6.81
N GLU A 54 4.97 -5.40 -7.97
CA GLU A 54 5.43 -6.48 -8.84
C GLU A 54 6.51 -7.31 -8.16
N ARG A 55 7.46 -6.67 -7.44
CA ARG A 55 8.49 -7.39 -6.67
C ARG A 55 7.90 -8.24 -5.56
N ILE A 56 6.94 -7.71 -4.80
CA ILE A 56 6.24 -8.48 -3.76
C ILE A 56 5.49 -9.65 -4.40
N ASN A 57 4.71 -9.39 -5.46
CA ASN A 57 3.94 -10.42 -6.15
C ASN A 57 4.82 -11.52 -6.75
N TYR A 58 6.02 -11.18 -7.21
CA TYR A 58 7.01 -12.15 -7.70
C TYR A 58 7.63 -13.00 -6.59
N LEU A 59 7.75 -12.44 -5.37
CA LEU A 59 8.31 -13.15 -4.21
C LEU A 59 7.30 -14.08 -3.53
N LEU A 60 6.02 -13.68 -3.48
CA LEU A 60 4.99 -14.45 -2.81
C LEU A 60 4.63 -15.72 -3.58
N ASP A 61 4.26 -16.77 -2.85
CA ASP A 61 3.82 -18.04 -3.41
C ASP A 61 2.54 -17.85 -4.25
N ASP A 62 2.51 -18.44 -5.45
CA ASP A 62 1.36 -18.39 -6.35
C ASP A 62 0.10 -18.99 -5.71
N GLY A 63 -1.05 -18.36 -5.96
CA GLY A 63 -2.35 -18.80 -5.42
C GLY A 63 -2.52 -18.60 -3.91
N SER A 64 -1.52 -18.08 -3.20
CA SER A 64 -1.63 -17.78 -1.77
C SER A 64 -2.38 -16.48 -1.50
N ASP A 65 -3.09 -16.44 -0.36
CA ASP A 65 -3.72 -15.23 0.14
C ASP A 65 -2.67 -14.17 0.48
N ARG A 66 -2.99 -12.91 0.15
CA ARG A 66 -2.16 -11.75 0.46
C ARG A 66 -3.00 -10.61 1.00
N LEU A 67 -2.46 -9.91 2.00
CA LEU A 67 -3.10 -8.77 2.63
C LEU A 67 -2.16 -7.58 2.59
N GLU A 68 -2.57 -6.51 1.91
CA GLU A 68 -1.82 -5.26 1.94
C GLU A 68 -2.15 -4.42 3.18
N ILE A 69 -1.10 -3.93 3.84
CA ILE A 69 -1.21 -3.05 5.00
C ILE A 69 -1.07 -1.60 4.57
N GLY A 70 -2.09 -0.79 4.85
CA GLY A 70 -2.02 0.66 4.74
C GLY A 70 -1.88 1.18 3.31
N ALA A 71 -2.69 0.68 2.37
CA ALA A 71 -2.67 1.15 0.98
C ALA A 71 -2.86 2.69 0.88
N PHE A 72 -3.77 3.26 1.67
CA PHE A 72 -4.09 4.69 1.70
C PHE A 72 -3.20 5.54 2.61
N VAL A 73 -2.14 4.97 3.19
CA VAL A 73 -1.21 5.77 3.98
C VAL A 73 -0.64 6.89 3.09
N GLY A 74 -0.62 8.12 3.61
CA GLY A 74 -0.22 9.31 2.87
C GLY A 74 -1.31 9.92 1.96
N GLU A 75 -2.54 9.39 1.93
CA GLU A 75 -3.65 10.03 1.23
C GLU A 75 -3.94 11.42 1.83
N GLY A 76 -3.94 12.46 0.98
CA GLY A 76 -4.15 13.85 1.40
C GLY A 76 -2.99 14.47 2.18
N MET A 77 -1.85 13.77 2.29
CA MET A 77 -0.65 14.29 2.95
C MET A 77 0.38 14.75 1.91
N TYR A 78 1.18 15.77 2.27
CA TYR A 78 2.33 16.23 1.48
C TYR A 78 1.97 16.66 0.05
N GLU A 79 0.78 17.24 -0.15
CA GLU A 79 0.28 17.64 -1.47
C GLU A 79 1.21 18.68 -2.15
N GLU A 80 1.84 19.55 -1.36
CA GLU A 80 2.86 20.51 -1.79
C GLU A 80 4.10 19.83 -2.39
N TYR A 81 4.36 18.58 -2.00
CA TYR A 81 5.41 17.74 -2.56
C TYR A 81 4.87 16.76 -3.63
N GLY A 82 3.60 16.85 -4.02
CA GLY A 82 2.97 15.94 -4.98
C GLY A 82 2.51 14.60 -4.39
N GLY A 83 2.37 14.54 -3.06
CA GLY A 83 1.83 13.40 -2.33
C GLY A 83 2.81 12.25 -2.11
N CYS A 84 2.38 11.32 -1.25
CA CYS A 84 3.14 10.12 -0.90
C CYS A 84 2.22 8.87 -0.91
N PRO A 85 1.80 8.37 -2.10
CA PRO A 85 0.92 7.21 -2.20
C PRO A 85 1.47 6.00 -1.45
N SER A 86 0.62 5.33 -0.67
CA SER A 86 0.97 4.23 0.23
C SER A 86 2.09 4.55 1.23
N GLY A 87 2.43 5.82 1.46
CA GLY A 87 3.57 6.24 2.27
C GLY A 87 4.92 5.93 1.62
N GLY A 88 4.98 5.79 0.28
CA GLY A 88 6.22 5.49 -0.45
C GLY A 88 6.78 4.08 -0.22
N VAL A 89 5.99 3.21 0.44
CA VAL A 89 6.37 1.84 0.76
C VAL A 89 5.13 0.93 0.70
N VAL A 90 5.27 -0.20 0.04
CA VAL A 90 4.24 -1.24 -0.01
C VAL A 90 4.58 -2.32 1.01
N ILE A 91 3.59 -2.70 1.80
CA ILE A 91 3.74 -3.73 2.84
C ILE A 91 2.63 -4.74 2.64
N MET A 92 2.98 -6.02 2.52
CA MET A 92 2.01 -7.10 2.40
C MET A 92 2.36 -8.25 3.35
N ILE A 93 1.32 -8.88 3.90
CA ILE A 93 1.42 -10.20 4.50
C ILE A 93 1.08 -11.22 3.40
N GLY A 94 1.87 -12.27 3.27
CA GLY A 94 1.64 -13.36 2.32
C GLY A 94 2.55 -14.55 2.63
N HIS A 95 2.54 -15.57 1.79
CA HIS A 95 3.41 -16.74 1.96
C HIS A 95 4.64 -16.66 1.07
N VAL A 96 5.80 -17.04 1.63
CA VAL A 96 7.06 -17.22 0.90
C VAL A 96 7.60 -18.59 1.28
N ALA A 97 7.71 -19.49 0.29
CA ALA A 97 8.10 -20.88 0.49
C ALA A 97 7.27 -21.59 1.59
N GLY A 98 5.95 -21.40 1.56
CA GLY A 98 5.00 -21.98 2.50
C GLY A 98 4.96 -21.32 3.88
N LYS A 99 5.76 -20.27 4.12
CA LYS A 99 5.80 -19.56 5.41
C LYS A 99 5.17 -18.19 5.31
N GLN A 100 4.22 -17.89 6.19
CA GLN A 100 3.62 -16.55 6.27
C GLN A 100 4.68 -15.54 6.71
N CYS A 101 4.87 -14.49 5.91
CA CYS A 101 5.87 -13.44 6.08
C CYS A 101 5.22 -12.08 5.90
N ILE A 102 5.85 -11.04 6.48
CA ILE A 102 5.61 -9.66 6.10
C ILE A 102 6.69 -9.25 5.09
N VAL A 103 6.28 -8.72 3.95
CA VAL A 103 7.19 -8.19 2.93
C VAL A 103 7.04 -6.68 2.86
N VAL A 104 8.14 -5.96 2.99
CA VAL A 104 8.22 -4.50 2.93
C VAL A 104 9.05 -4.09 1.72
N ALA A 105 8.47 -3.35 0.78
CA ALA A 105 9.15 -2.91 -0.43
C ALA A 105 9.00 -1.39 -0.64
N ASN A 106 10.11 -0.65 -0.69
CA ASN A 106 10.06 0.78 -1.01
C ASN A 106 9.64 0.99 -2.46
N ASP A 107 8.78 1.97 -2.72
CA ASP A 107 8.34 2.30 -4.08
C ASP A 107 9.23 3.39 -4.68
N ALA A 108 10.21 2.98 -5.47
CA ALA A 108 11.11 3.89 -6.18
C ALA A 108 10.40 4.85 -7.14
N THR A 109 9.15 4.58 -7.54
CA THR A 109 8.36 5.52 -8.34
C THR A 109 7.87 6.70 -7.50
N VAL A 110 7.66 6.51 -6.20
CA VAL A 110 7.27 7.55 -5.25
C VAL A 110 8.52 8.22 -4.70
N LYS A 111 8.91 9.36 -5.28
CA LYS A 111 10.08 10.17 -4.85
C LYS A 111 11.37 9.34 -4.70
N ALA A 112 11.65 8.45 -5.65
CA ALA A 112 12.81 7.56 -5.59
C ALA A 112 12.86 6.66 -4.34
N GLY A 113 11.70 6.36 -3.76
CA GLY A 113 11.58 5.53 -2.56
C GLY A 113 11.98 6.26 -1.27
N ALA A 114 12.14 7.59 -1.32
CA ALA A 114 12.53 8.40 -0.17
C ALA A 114 11.49 8.29 0.96
N TRP A 115 11.99 8.23 2.19
CA TRP A 115 11.15 8.11 3.37
C TRP A 115 10.58 9.47 3.76
N PHE A 116 9.26 9.58 3.73
CA PHE A 116 8.52 10.64 4.40
C PHE A 116 8.36 10.27 5.89
N PRO A 117 7.98 11.23 6.76
CA PRO A 117 7.68 10.94 8.16
C PRO A 117 6.65 9.79 8.32
N ILE A 118 5.63 9.77 7.47
CA ILE A 118 4.64 8.68 7.47
C ILE A 118 5.22 7.32 7.02
N THR A 119 6.25 7.32 6.18
CA THR A 119 6.96 6.10 5.75
C THR A 119 7.60 5.42 6.96
N GLY A 120 8.25 6.19 7.83
CA GLY A 120 8.82 5.68 9.08
C GLY A 120 7.76 5.02 9.97
N LYS A 121 6.64 5.73 10.23
CA LYS A 121 5.51 5.20 11.02
C LYS A 121 4.95 3.90 10.43
N LYS A 122 4.78 3.84 9.11
CA LYS A 122 4.26 2.64 8.42
C LYS A 122 5.22 1.44 8.52
N ASN A 123 6.53 1.67 8.41
CA ASN A 123 7.54 0.62 8.57
C ASN A 123 7.60 0.10 10.01
N LEU A 124 7.58 0.99 10.99
CA LEU A 124 7.53 0.61 12.41
C LEU A 124 6.28 -0.21 12.71
N ARG A 125 5.12 0.19 12.17
CA ARG A 125 3.89 -0.61 12.34
C ARG A 125 4.00 -2.01 11.75
N ALA A 126 4.70 -2.18 10.63
CA ALA A 126 4.94 -3.51 10.07
C ALA A 126 5.89 -4.36 10.94
N GLN A 127 6.90 -3.74 11.54
CA GLN A 127 7.78 -4.41 12.51
C GLN A 127 7.03 -4.82 13.77
N GLU A 128 6.15 -3.97 14.30
CA GLU A 128 5.27 -4.31 15.43
C GLU A 128 4.40 -5.52 15.11
N ILE A 129 3.71 -5.52 13.97
CA ILE A 129 2.87 -6.66 13.55
C ILE A 129 3.72 -7.93 13.41
N ALA A 130 4.92 -7.83 12.82
CA ALA A 130 5.83 -8.96 12.70
C ALA A 130 6.23 -9.53 14.07
N LEU A 131 6.59 -8.65 15.01
CA LEU A 131 7.00 -9.01 16.36
C LEU A 131 5.85 -9.64 17.16
N GLU A 132 4.67 -9.01 17.16
CA GLU A 132 3.48 -9.48 17.88
C GLU A 132 3.00 -10.86 17.39
N ASN A 133 3.22 -11.17 16.11
CA ASN A 133 2.71 -12.39 15.48
C ASN A 133 3.81 -13.42 15.12
N ASN A 134 5.06 -13.17 15.54
CA ASN A 134 6.23 -14.01 15.22
C ASN A 134 6.39 -14.29 13.71
N LEU A 135 6.10 -13.30 12.86
CA LEU A 135 6.23 -13.41 11.42
C LEU A 135 7.65 -13.00 10.98
N PRO A 136 8.33 -13.78 10.11
CA PRO A 136 9.52 -13.29 9.42
C PRO A 136 9.19 -12.04 8.62
N ILE A 137 10.12 -11.09 8.63
CA ILE A 137 10.01 -9.85 7.84
C ILE A 137 11.10 -9.81 6.78
N ILE A 138 10.70 -9.51 5.54
CA ILE A 138 11.58 -9.45 4.38
C ILE A 138 11.55 -8.02 3.83
N TYR A 139 12.72 -7.38 3.77
CA TYR A 139 12.88 -6.03 3.23
C TYR A 139 13.42 -6.07 1.79
N LEU A 140 12.63 -5.59 0.84
CA LEU A 140 13.00 -5.35 -0.55
C LEU A 140 13.39 -3.87 -0.71
N VAL A 141 14.57 -3.53 -0.19
CA VAL A 141 15.05 -2.14 -0.07
C VAL A 141 15.36 -1.55 -1.45
N ASP A 142 14.74 -0.41 -1.77
CA ASP A 142 14.99 0.39 -2.97
C ASP A 142 14.63 1.85 -2.66
N SER A 143 15.42 2.46 -1.77
CA SER A 143 15.18 3.79 -1.20
C SER A 143 16.35 4.72 -1.46
N ALA A 144 16.06 5.97 -1.79
CA ALA A 144 17.04 7.05 -1.90
C ALA A 144 17.46 7.65 -0.53
N GLY A 145 16.94 7.14 0.58
CA GLY A 145 17.17 7.65 1.93
C GLY A 145 15.95 8.39 2.48
N VAL A 146 16.16 9.38 3.34
CA VAL A 146 15.09 10.25 3.85
C VAL A 146 14.72 11.34 2.86
N PHE A 147 13.47 11.78 2.93
CA PHE A 147 13.00 12.93 2.21
C PHE A 147 13.54 14.21 2.88
N LEU A 148 14.66 14.71 2.35
CA LEU A 148 15.43 15.82 2.93
C LEU A 148 14.61 17.06 3.35
N PRO A 149 13.56 17.49 2.62
CA PRO A 149 12.75 18.62 3.05
C PRO A 149 12.03 18.43 4.40
N LEU A 150 11.87 17.20 4.87
CA LEU A 150 11.19 16.84 6.12
C LEU A 150 12.08 15.97 7.02
N GLN A 151 13.40 16.15 6.94
CA GLN A 151 14.36 15.30 7.66
C GLN A 151 14.25 15.41 9.19
N ASP A 152 13.90 16.60 9.70
CA ASP A 152 13.73 16.96 11.11
C ASP A 152 12.52 16.26 11.75
N GLU A 153 11.55 15.87 10.93
CA GLU A 153 10.42 15.04 11.36
C GLU A 153 10.73 13.53 11.38
N ILE A 154 11.91 13.12 10.89
CA ILE A 154 12.30 11.71 10.76
C ILE A 154 13.46 11.36 11.70
N PHE A 155 14.48 12.21 11.76
CA PHE A 155 15.59 12.06 12.69
C PHE A 155 15.46 13.10 13.79
N PRO A 156 15.49 12.71 15.08
CA PRO A 156 15.79 13.67 16.13
C PRO A 156 17.24 14.14 15.96
N ASP A 157 17.49 15.43 16.24
CA ASP A 157 18.82 16.08 16.18
C ASP A 157 19.96 15.24 16.77
#